data_AF-A0A9W8AVI8-F1
#
_entry.id   AF-A0A9W8AVI8-F1
#
_cell.length_a   1.000
_cell.length_b   1.000
_cell.length_c   1.000
_cell.angle_alpha   90.00
_cell.angle_beta   90.00
_cell.angle_gamma   90.00
#
_symmetry.space_group_name_H-M   'P 1'
#
loop_
_entity.id
_entity.type
_entity.pdbx_description
1 polymer ?
#
loop_
_entity_poly.entity_id
_entity_poly.type
_entity_poly.pdbx_seq_one_letter_code
_entity_poly.pdbx_strand_id
1 'polypeptide(L)'
;MLNGSRKLNYAEQREEDIKKYSIHIYYSDRYSDEVYEYRHVTLPKQLVKYLPPSGQLMSEQEWRSLGVQQSPGWNHYMVHGPEPHILLFRREKDYELKYKKKL
;
A
#
# COMPACT_ATOMS: atom_id res chain seq x y z
N MET A 1 -39.45 -6.38 -16.29
CA MET A 1 -38.25 -5.54 -16.42
C MET A 1 -37.11 -6.22 -15.69
N LEU A 2 -36.17 -6.84 -16.40
CA LEU A 2 -35.02 -7.52 -15.78
C LEU A 2 -33.87 -6.51 -15.69
N ASN A 3 -33.81 -5.76 -14.58
CA ASN A 3 -32.63 -4.94 -14.30
C ASN A 3 -31.65 -5.76 -13.45
N GLY A 4 -31.05 -6.78 -14.07
CA GLY A 4 -30.01 -7.59 -13.45
C GLY A 4 -28.65 -6.96 -13.75
N SER A 5 -28.11 -6.16 -12.82
CA SER A 5 -26.75 -5.62 -12.96
C SER A 5 -25.76 -6.76 -13.17
N ARG A 6 -24.96 -6.69 -14.26
CA ARG A 6 -23.89 -7.65 -14.55
C ARG A 6 -22.99 -7.82 -13.33
N LYS A 7 -22.73 -9.06 -12.90
CA LYS A 7 -21.75 -9.37 -11.87
C LYS A 7 -20.33 -9.18 -12.42
N LEU A 8 -19.54 -8.32 -11.77
CA LEU A 8 -18.13 -8.12 -12.11
C LEU A 8 -17.29 -9.34 -11.75
N ASN A 9 -16.24 -9.61 -12.54
CA ASN A 9 -15.22 -10.59 -12.19
C ASN A 9 -14.26 -10.03 -11.11
N TYR A 10 -13.36 -10.88 -10.61
CA TYR A 10 -12.43 -10.48 -9.55
C TYR A 10 -11.53 -9.30 -9.92
N ALA A 11 -11.00 -9.27 -11.15
CA ALA A 11 -10.11 -8.21 -11.61
C ALA A 11 -10.88 -6.89 -11.80
N GLU A 12 -12.06 -6.93 -12.41
CA GLU A 12 -12.95 -5.77 -12.57
C GLU A 12 -13.35 -5.20 -11.20
N GLN A 13 -13.73 -6.07 -10.25
CA GLN A 13 -14.11 -5.64 -8.90
C GLN A 13 -12.91 -5.07 -8.13
N ARG A 14 -11.71 -5.63 -8.32
CA ARG A 14 -10.48 -5.13 -7.71
C ARG A 14 -10.18 -3.72 -8.20
N GLU A 15 -10.26 -3.49 -9.50
CA GLU A 15 -10.01 -2.17 -10.09
C GLU A 15 -11.03 -1.13 -9.61
N GLU A 16 -12.32 -1.46 -9.62
CA GLU A 16 -13.38 -0.58 -9.14
C GLU A 16 -13.23 -0.24 -7.65
N ASP A 17 -12.92 -1.25 -6.81
CA ASP A 17 -12.70 -1.02 -5.38
C ASP A 17 -11.46 -0.13 -5.14
N ILE A 18 -10.35 -0.38 -5.83
CA ILE A 18 -9.13 0.45 -5.70
C ILE A 18 -9.43 1.88 -6.13
N LYS A 19 -10.08 2.07 -7.28
CA LYS A 19 -10.47 3.40 -7.76
C LYS A 19 -11.36 4.13 -6.76
N LYS A 20 -12.32 3.43 -6.17
CA LYS A 20 -13.27 4.01 -5.21
C LYS A 20 -12.65 4.31 -3.85
N TYR A 21 -11.81 3.42 -3.32
CA TYR A 21 -11.35 3.48 -1.93
C TYR A 21 -9.92 3.98 -1.76
N SER A 22 -9.09 4.03 -2.81
CA SER A 22 -7.69 4.50 -2.69
C SER A 22 -7.57 5.93 -2.13
N ILE A 23 -8.54 6.80 -2.40
CA ILE A 23 -8.62 8.15 -1.84
C ILE A 23 -8.77 8.20 -0.32
N HIS A 24 -9.16 7.08 0.31
CA HIS A 24 -9.33 6.94 1.75
C HIS A 24 -8.15 6.21 2.42
N ILE A 25 -7.08 5.92 1.68
CA ILE A 25 -5.84 5.40 2.26
C ILE A 25 -5.23 6.49 3.14
N TYR A 26 -4.99 6.15 4.41
CA TYR A 26 -4.36 7.04 5.37
C TYR A 26 -2.85 6.79 5.43
N TYR A 27 -2.08 7.87 5.50
CA TYR A 27 -0.62 7.85 5.63
C TYR A 27 -0.26 8.53 6.95
N SER A 28 0.41 7.80 7.85
CA SER A 28 0.89 8.36 9.11
C SER A 28 1.95 9.43 8.89
N ASP A 29 2.23 10.24 9.90
CA ASP A 29 3.48 11.02 9.92
C ASP A 29 4.71 10.09 9.83
N ARG A 30 5.81 10.67 9.34
CA ARG A 30 7.09 9.98 9.23
C ARG A 30 7.83 10.09 10.55
N TYR A 31 8.46 9.00 10.98
CA TYR A 31 9.33 8.94 12.15
C TYR A 31 10.63 8.23 11.76
N SER A 32 11.72 8.48 12.49
CA SER A 32 13.04 7.99 12.08
C SER A 32 13.88 7.56 13.26
N ASP A 33 14.76 6.60 13.03
CA ASP A 33 15.92 6.37 13.87
C ASP A 33 17.20 6.90 13.19
N GLU A 34 18.36 6.36 13.55
CA GLU A 34 19.65 6.75 12.97
C GLU A 34 19.84 6.26 11.53
N VAL A 35 19.16 5.19 11.12
CA VAL A 35 19.40 4.48 9.84
C VAL A 35 18.23 4.62 8.88
N TYR A 36 17.00 4.55 9.38
CA TYR A 36 15.79 4.47 8.59
C TYR A 36 14.79 5.56 8.93
N GLU A 37 14.00 5.91 7.92
CA GLU A 37 12.73 6.61 8.07
C GLU A 37 11.60 5.60 7.90
N TYR A 38 10.56 5.75 8.71
CA TYR A 38 9.44 4.84 8.85
C TYR A 38 8.13 5.58 8.68
N ARG A 39 7.11 4.86 8.22
CA ARG A 39 5.71 5.25 8.33
C ARG A 39 4.82 4.03 8.28
N HIS A 40 3.58 4.17 8.72
CA HIS A 40 2.55 3.19 8.44
C HIS A 40 1.51 3.76 7.48
N VAL A 41 0.95 2.87 6.66
CA VAL A 41 -0.16 3.18 5.76
C VAL A 41 -1.35 2.33 6.18
N THR A 42 -2.50 2.96 6.38
CA THR A 42 -3.72 2.25 6.77
C THR A 42 -4.64 2.16 5.57
N LEU A 43 -4.91 0.93 5.13
CA LEU A 43 -5.84 0.65 4.05
C LEU A 43 -7.30 0.70 4.54
N PRO A 44 -8.23 1.18 3.70
CA PRO A 44 -9.65 0.93 3.89
C PRO A 44 -9.94 -0.57 3.97
N LYS A 45 -10.85 -0.98 4.85
CA LYS A 45 -11.19 -2.41 5.09
C LYS A 45 -11.60 -3.15 3.80
N GLN A 46 -12.18 -2.45 2.84
CA GLN A 46 -12.62 -2.98 1.54
C GLN A 46 -11.44 -3.45 0.67
N LEU A 47 -10.25 -2.90 0.85
CA LEU A 47 -9.05 -3.26 0.10
C LEU A 47 -8.25 -4.41 0.73
N VAL A 48 -8.50 -4.72 2.01
CA VAL A 48 -7.75 -5.75 2.77
C VAL A 48 -7.88 -7.13 2.13
N LYS A 49 -9.02 -7.44 1.49
CA LYS A 49 -9.25 -8.71 0.78
C LYS A 49 -8.36 -8.91 -0.46
N TYR A 50 -7.67 -7.85 -0.92
CA TYR A 50 -6.74 -7.91 -2.05
C TYR A 50 -5.27 -7.97 -1.61
N LEU A 51 -5.01 -8.02 -0.30
CA LEU A 51 -3.68 -8.27 0.21
C LEU A 51 -3.21 -9.69 -0.15
N PRO A 52 -1.89 -9.91 -0.28
CA PRO A 52 -1.36 -11.25 -0.45
C PRO A 52 -1.69 -12.14 0.75
N PRO A 53 -1.53 -13.47 0.63
CA PRO A 53 -1.70 -14.39 1.74
C PRO A 53 -0.93 -13.96 2.99
N SER A 54 -1.47 -14.32 4.15
CA SER A 54 -0.95 -13.88 5.44
C SER A 54 0.55 -14.17 5.58
N GLY A 55 1.30 -13.16 6.02
CA GLY A 55 2.75 -13.25 6.25
C GLY A 55 3.63 -12.86 5.06
N GLN A 56 3.07 -12.54 3.90
CA GLN A 56 3.86 -12.13 2.73
C GLN A 56 4.07 -10.60 2.65
N LEU A 57 5.33 -10.19 2.46
CA LEU A 57 5.68 -8.80 2.14
C LEU A 57 5.34 -8.47 0.68
N MET A 58 5.14 -7.18 0.40
CA MET A 58 4.78 -6.70 -0.93
C MET A 58 5.95 -5.94 -1.54
N SER A 59 6.26 -6.26 -2.79
CA SER A 59 7.13 -5.44 -3.65
C SER A 59 6.51 -4.07 -3.93
N GLU A 60 7.34 -3.14 -4.43
CA GLU A 60 6.87 -1.80 -4.84
C GLU A 60 5.72 -1.83 -5.82
N GLN A 61 5.81 -2.72 -6.82
CA GLN A 61 4.76 -2.87 -7.81
C GLN A 61 3.46 -3.36 -7.19
N GLU A 62 3.52 -4.32 -6.27
CA GLU A 62 2.33 -4.90 -5.63
C GLU A 62 1.59 -3.87 -4.76
N TRP A 63 2.28 -3.15 -3.86
CA TRP A 63 1.59 -2.18 -3.01
C TRP A 63 1.13 -0.94 -3.81
N ARG A 64 1.87 -0.52 -4.85
CA ARG A 64 1.39 0.54 -5.76
C ARG A 64 0.14 0.10 -6.50
N SER A 65 0.05 -1.17 -6.88
CA SER A 65 -1.13 -1.72 -7.57
C SER A 65 -2.39 -1.77 -6.70
N LEU A 66 -2.27 -1.57 -5.37
CA LEU A 66 -3.41 -1.42 -4.43
C LEU A 66 -3.84 0.04 -4.24
N GLY A 67 -3.18 0.99 -4.91
CA GLY A 67 -3.46 2.42 -4.80
C GLY A 67 -2.65 3.14 -3.71
N VAL A 68 -1.72 2.47 -3.04
CA VAL A 68 -0.78 3.14 -2.12
C VAL A 68 0.18 4.02 -2.94
N GLN A 69 0.25 5.30 -2.60
CA GLN A 69 1.06 6.30 -3.29
C GLN A 69 1.98 6.99 -2.30
N GLN A 70 3.28 6.84 -2.51
CA GLN A 70 4.33 7.53 -1.77
C GLN A 70 5.55 7.75 -2.66
N SER A 71 6.49 8.57 -2.20
CA SER A 71 7.76 8.83 -2.87
C SER A 71 8.57 7.55 -3.11
N PRO A 72 9.62 7.58 -3.94
CA PRO A 72 10.49 6.41 -4.12
C PRO A 72 11.24 6.01 -2.83
N GLY A 73 11.68 4.75 -2.78
CA GLY A 73 12.58 4.20 -1.76
C GLY A 73 11.91 3.51 -0.57
N TRP A 74 10.58 3.54 -0.47
CA TRP A 74 9.85 2.86 0.60
C TRP A 74 9.71 1.35 0.35
N ASN A 75 10.02 0.57 1.39
CA ASN A 75 9.93 -0.90 1.39
C ASN A 75 8.91 -1.35 2.43
N HIS A 76 7.97 -2.23 2.05
CA HIS A 76 7.09 -2.93 2.99
C HIS A 76 7.94 -3.96 3.75
N TYR A 77 8.27 -3.68 5.01
CA TYR A 77 9.34 -4.41 5.70
C TYR A 77 8.86 -5.41 6.76
N MET A 78 7.60 -5.28 7.19
CA MET A 78 7.03 -6.12 8.22
C MET A 78 5.51 -6.20 8.06
N VAL A 79 4.94 -7.40 8.28
CA VAL A 79 3.50 -7.61 8.34
C VAL A 79 3.03 -7.40 9.78
N HIS A 80 2.06 -6.52 9.99
CA HIS A 80 1.40 -6.36 11.29
C HIS A 80 0.26 -7.37 11.43
N GLY A 81 0.55 -8.51 12.05
CA GLY A 81 -0.38 -9.65 12.16
C GLY A 81 -1.76 -9.31 12.77
N PRO A 82 -1.84 -8.55 13.88
CA PRO A 82 -3.11 -8.20 14.51
C PRO A 82 -4.04 -7.35 13.62
N GLU A 83 -3.47 -6.48 12.78
CA GLU A 83 -4.23 -5.54 11.97
C GLU A 83 -3.69 -5.52 10.53
N PRO A 84 -4.13 -6.45 9.66
CA PRO A 84 -3.57 -6.62 8.31
C PRO A 84 -3.79 -5.40 7.40
N HIS A 85 -4.70 -4.51 7.77
CA HIS A 85 -4.96 -3.25 7.08
C HIS A 85 -3.89 -2.18 7.35
N ILE A 86 -2.97 -2.40 8.30
CA ILE A 86 -1.84 -1.52 8.57
C ILE A 86 -0.60 -2.09 7.90
N LEU A 87 -0.05 -1.35 6.94
CA LEU A 87 1.15 -1.69 6.19
C LEU A 87 2.33 -0.90 6.75
N LEU A 88 3.42 -1.59 7.11
CA LEU A 88 4.60 -0.96 7.71
C LEU A 88 5.69 -0.73 6.66
N PHE A 89 6.06 0.53 6.46
CA PHE A 89 7.06 0.93 5.47
C PHE A 89 8.31 1.50 6.14
N ARG A 90 9.47 1.24 5.52
CA ARG A 90 10.74 1.90 5.85
C ARG A 90 11.51 2.29 4.59
N ARG A 91 12.32 3.34 4.66
CA ARG A 91 13.31 3.71 3.64
C ARG A 91 14.60 4.17 4.31
N GLU A 92 15.74 4.07 3.61
CA GLU A 92 16.99 4.62 4.13
C GLU A 92 16.85 6.14 4.34
N LYS A 93 17.33 6.64 5.48
CA LYS A 93 17.21 8.06 5.84
C LYS A 93 17.91 8.98 4.85
N ASP A 94 18.99 8.51 4.23
CA ASP A 94 19.78 9.22 3.22
C ASP A 94 19.45 8.81 1.78
N TYR A 95 18.34 8.07 1.55
CA TYR A 95 17.93 7.60 0.23
C TYR A 95 17.88 8.72 -0.81
N GLU A 96 17.25 9.85 -0.48
CA GLU A 96 17.14 10.97 -1.39
C GLU A 96 18.53 11.54 -1.74
N LEU A 97 19.45 11.61 -0.79
CA LEU A 97 20.81 12.09 -1.06
C LEU A 97 21.58 11.16 -1.99
N LYS A 98 21.45 9.85 -1.80
CA LYS A 98 22.14 8.80 -2.56
C LYS A 98 21.64 8.72 -4.01
N TYR A 99 20.33 8.81 -4.22
CA TYR A 99 19.71 8.45 -5.50
C TYR A 99 19.15 9.63 -6.30
N LYS A 100 18.98 10.83 -5.70
CA LYS A 100 18.51 12.03 -6.41
C LYS A 100 19.55 12.64 -7.38
N LYS A 101 20.84 12.29 -7.23
CA LYS A 101 21.92 12.72 -8.15
C LYS A 101 22.03 11.88 -9.44
N LYS A 102 21.15 10.89 -9.66
CA LYS A 102 21.18 10.00 -10.84
C LYS A 102 20.05 10.25 -11.86
N LEU A 103 19.29 11.32 -11.68
CA LEU A 103 18.32 11.86 -12.65
C LEU A 103 18.81 13.23 -13.11
#